data_AF-A0A519RXE1-F1
#
_entry.id   AF-A0A519RXE1-F1
#
_cell.length_a   1.000
_cell.length_b   1.000
_cell.length_c   1.000
_cell.angle_alpha   90.00
_cell.angle_beta   90.00
_cell.angle_gamma   90.00
#
_symmetry.space_group_name_H-M   'P 1'
#
loop_
_entity.id
_entity.type
_entity.pdbx_description
1 polymer ?
#
loop_
_entity_poly.entity_id
_entity_poly.type
_entity_poly.pdbx_seq_one_letter_code
_entity_poly.pdbx_strand_id
1 'polypeptide(L)'
;MAAPRLRQLRRDKTIFSLSLNVIRLHLEENELLGPQPHLREAPDAVLLLVQQSIDQWVSLATSHIMRKHNCPAGEALQLLGELQAEMKGNIPAAEVWQIPLNTVLLLPPELLASQQPTVAEE
;
A
#
# COMPACT_ATOMS: atom_id res chain seq x y z
N MET A 1 2.68 19.77 -11.89
CA MET A 1 3.03 20.43 -10.62
C MET A 1 2.46 19.63 -9.46
N ALA A 2 3.15 18.57 -9.00
CA ALA A 2 2.69 17.70 -7.89
C ALA A 2 3.56 17.82 -6.62
N ALA A 3 4.70 18.52 -6.71
CA ALA A 3 5.74 18.55 -5.67
C ALA A 3 5.33 19.00 -4.26
N PRO A 4 4.43 19.99 -4.05
CA PRO A 4 4.06 20.40 -2.69
C PRO A 4 3.20 19.35 -1.95
N ARG A 5 2.27 18.72 -2.67
CA ARG A 5 1.35 17.71 -2.12
C ARG A 5 2.07 16.41 -1.79
N LEU A 6 2.97 15.94 -2.67
CA LEU A 6 3.85 14.80 -2.40
C LEU A 6 4.68 14.98 -1.14
N ARG A 7 5.31 16.14 -0.96
CA ARG A 7 6.09 16.43 0.25
C ARG A 7 5.25 16.40 1.52
N GLN A 8 3.99 16.80 1.45
CA GLN A 8 3.06 16.72 2.58
C GLN A 8 2.67 15.26 2.87
N LEU A 9 2.38 14.47 1.84
CA LEU A 9 2.08 13.04 1.97
C LEU A 9 3.25 12.26 2.58
N ARG A 10 4.48 12.54 2.12
CA ARG A 10 5.69 11.91 2.67
C ARG A 10 5.93 12.20 4.15
N ARG A 11 5.46 13.36 4.64
CA ARG A 11 5.59 13.75 6.05
C ARG A 11 4.50 13.14 6.93
N ASP A 12 3.43 12.61 6.34
CA ASP A 12 2.42 11.87 7.07
C ASP A 12 2.96 10.47 7.39
N LYS A 13 3.17 10.19 8.68
CA LYS A 13 3.67 8.89 9.15
C LYS A 13 2.75 7.73 8.77
N THR A 14 1.44 7.93 8.79
CA THR A 14 0.45 6.90 8.45
C THR A 14 0.53 6.60 6.96
N ILE A 15 0.42 7.62 6.10
CA ILE A 15 0.47 7.43 4.63
C ILE A 15 1.83 6.84 4.21
N PHE A 16 2.91 7.32 4.81
CA PHE A 16 4.25 6.79 4.57
C PHE A 16 4.34 5.32 4.96
N SER A 17 3.88 4.93 6.16
CA SER A 17 3.89 3.54 6.62
C SER A 17 3.03 2.62 5.74
N LEU A 18 1.81 3.05 5.41
CA LEU A 18 0.92 2.32 4.50
C LEU A 18 1.59 2.12 3.13
N SER A 19 2.22 3.16 2.59
CA SER A 19 2.92 3.09 1.30
C SER A 19 4.15 2.18 1.35
N LEU A 20 4.88 2.19 2.47
CA LEU A 20 6.04 1.32 2.68
C LEU A 20 5.63 -0.16 2.71
N ASN A 21 4.51 -0.49 3.35
CA ASN A 21 3.96 -1.85 3.39
C ASN A 21 3.53 -2.32 2.00
N VAL A 22 2.89 -1.45 1.20
CA VAL A 22 2.55 -1.76 -0.21
C VAL A 22 3.82 -2.03 -1.02
N ILE A 23 4.86 -1.20 -0.87
CA ILE A 23 6.14 -1.40 -1.56
C ILE A 23 6.77 -2.73 -1.14
N ARG A 24 6.75 -3.07 0.15
CA ARG A 24 7.27 -4.34 0.67
C ARG A 24 6.58 -5.54 0.04
N LEU A 25 5.25 -5.50 -0.10
CA LEU A 25 4.48 -6.59 -0.71
C LEU A 25 4.73 -6.69 -2.21
N HIS A 26 4.86 -5.58 -2.93
CA HIS A 26 5.25 -5.63 -4.35
C HIS A 26 6.67 -6.15 -4.56
N LEU A 27 7.59 -5.92 -3.62
CA LEU A 27 8.91 -6.56 -3.68
C LEU A 27 8.78 -8.09 -3.53
N GLU A 28 7.94 -8.55 -2.60
CA GLU A 28 7.64 -9.99 -2.45
C GLU A 28 7.00 -10.57 -3.71
N GLU A 29 6.00 -9.90 -4.28
CA GLU A 29 5.34 -10.30 -5.52
C GLU A 29 6.35 -10.46 -6.66
N ASN A 30 7.29 -9.52 -6.81
CA ASN A 30 8.31 -9.60 -7.84
C ASN A 30 9.31 -10.73 -7.60
N GLU A 31 9.69 -11.00 -6.35
CA GLU A 31 10.56 -12.14 -6.00
C GLU A 31 9.88 -13.49 -6.25
N LEU A 32 8.56 -13.60 -6.01
CA LEU A 32 7.80 -14.81 -6.31
C LEU A 32 7.66 -15.02 -7.83
N LEU A 33 7.38 -13.95 -8.57
CA LEU A 33 7.16 -13.99 -10.01
C LEU A 33 8.45 -14.12 -10.82
N GLY A 34 9.58 -13.60 -10.33
CA GLY A 34 10.88 -13.62 -11.02
C GLY A 34 11.30 -15.02 -11.49
N PRO A 35 11.40 -16.02 -10.60
CA PRO A 35 11.74 -17.39 -10.97
C PRO A 35 10.56 -18.15 -11.60
N GLN A 36 9.32 -17.68 -11.42
CA GLN A 36 8.10 -18.40 -11.81
C GLN A 36 7.10 -17.49 -12.56
N PRO A 37 7.43 -17.02 -13.77
CA PRO A 37 6.60 -16.07 -14.49
C PRO A 37 5.22 -16.63 -14.87
N HIS A 38 5.09 -17.96 -14.96
CA HIS A 38 3.82 -18.65 -15.22
C HIS A 38 2.76 -18.42 -14.12
N LEU A 39 3.18 -18.08 -12.89
CA LEU A 39 2.26 -17.75 -11.80
C LEU A 39 1.47 -16.46 -12.07
N ARG A 40 1.86 -15.64 -13.05
CA ARG A 40 1.06 -14.48 -13.46
C ARG A 40 -0.30 -14.88 -14.03
N GLU A 41 -0.38 -16.02 -14.70
CA GLU A 41 -1.61 -16.51 -15.35
C GLU A 41 -2.40 -17.43 -14.42
N ALA A 42 -1.69 -18.20 -13.59
CA ALA A 42 -2.28 -19.08 -12.58
C ALA A 42 -1.58 -18.86 -11.23
N PRO A 43 -2.02 -17.86 -10.44
CA PRO A 43 -1.43 -17.57 -9.14
C PRO A 43 -1.60 -18.75 -8.20
N ASP A 44 -0.52 -19.10 -7.50
CA ASP A 44 -0.62 -20.03 -6.38
C ASP A 44 -1.21 -19.33 -5.14
N ALA A 45 -1.47 -20.11 -4.08
CA ALA A 45 -2.10 -19.57 -2.88
C ALA A 45 -1.26 -18.47 -2.20
N VAL A 46 0.07 -18.53 -2.33
CA VAL A 46 0.99 -17.56 -1.72
C VAL A 46 0.96 -16.25 -2.49
N LEU A 47 1.11 -16.30 -3.82
CA LEU A 47 1.04 -15.12 -4.67
C LEU A 47 -0.34 -14.46 -4.58
N LEU A 48 -1.41 -15.26 -4.55
CA LEU A 48 -2.78 -14.75 -4.40
C LEU A 48 -2.97 -14.04 -3.06
N LEU A 49 -2.42 -14.57 -1.96
CA LEU A 49 -2.45 -13.91 -0.65
C LEU A 49 -1.68 -12.58 -0.67
N VAL A 50 -0.51 -12.55 -1.30
CA VAL A 50 0.29 -11.31 -1.45
C VAL A 50 -0.49 -10.26 -2.25
N GLN A 51 -1.09 -10.65 -3.37
CA GLN A 51 -1.89 -9.77 -4.23
C GLN A 51 -3.12 -9.20 -3.51
N GLN A 52 -3.86 -10.04 -2.78
CA GLN A 52 -4.98 -9.59 -1.96
C GLN A 52 -4.53 -8.63 -0.85
N SER A 53 -3.36 -8.89 -0.25
CA SER A 53 -2.80 -8.00 0.77
C SER A 53 -2.44 -6.64 0.15
N ILE A 54 -1.83 -6.62 -1.04
CA ILE A 54 -1.54 -5.38 -1.79
C ILE A 54 -2.81 -4.57 -1.97
N ASP A 55 -3.88 -5.18 -2.50
CA ASP A 55 -5.15 -4.51 -2.75
C ASP A 55 -5.74 -3.89 -1.47
N GLN A 56 -5.65 -4.62 -0.35
CA GLN A 56 -6.12 -4.14 0.94
C GLN A 56 -5.34 -2.92 1.45
N TRP A 57 -4.00 -2.95 1.40
CA TRP A 57 -3.17 -1.82 1.83
C TRP A 57 -3.31 -0.61 0.89
N VAL A 58 -3.44 -0.83 -0.42
CA VAL A 58 -3.70 0.23 -1.41
C VAL A 58 -5.04 0.89 -1.14
N SER A 59 -6.10 0.10 -0.90
CA SER A 59 -7.43 0.61 -0.56
C SER A 59 -7.41 1.48 0.70
N LEU A 60 -6.69 1.03 1.74
CA LEU A 60 -6.49 1.78 2.98
C LEU A 60 -5.74 3.09 2.78
N ALA A 61 -4.61 3.05 2.08
CA ALA A 61 -3.82 4.24 1.80
C ALA A 61 -4.62 5.26 0.99
N THR A 62 -5.34 4.78 -0.04
CA THR A 62 -6.21 5.60 -0.87
C THR A 62 -7.32 6.25 -0.04
N SER A 63 -8.04 5.48 0.76
CA SER A 63 -9.10 5.98 1.64
C SER A 63 -8.58 6.98 2.68
N HIS A 64 -7.37 6.79 3.19
CA HIS A 64 -6.74 7.74 4.09
C HIS A 64 -6.39 9.05 3.40
N ILE A 65 -5.83 8.99 2.18
CA ILE A 65 -5.53 10.18 1.36
C ILE A 65 -6.82 10.93 1.02
N MET A 66 -7.87 10.23 0.57
CA MET A 66 -9.17 10.83 0.27
C MET A 66 -9.72 11.60 1.46
N ARG A 67 -9.76 10.99 2.65
CA ARG A 67 -10.26 11.62 3.88
C ARG A 67 -9.41 12.82 4.30
N LYS A 68 -8.09 12.70 4.23
CA LYS A 68 -7.17 13.74 4.72
C LYS A 68 -7.08 14.94 3.77
N HIS A 69 -7.11 14.69 2.46
CA HIS A 69 -6.91 15.71 1.43
C HIS A 69 -8.22 16.14 0.75
N ASN A 70 -9.36 15.56 1.15
CA ASN A 70 -10.69 15.82 0.59
C ASN A 70 -10.71 15.77 -0.94
N CYS A 71 -10.17 14.68 -1.50
CA CYS A 71 -10.02 14.50 -2.94
C CYS A 71 -10.72 13.20 -3.41
N PRO A 72 -11.10 13.11 -4.70
CA PRO A 72 -11.71 11.91 -5.26
C PRO A 72 -10.71 10.73 -5.30
N ALA A 73 -11.25 9.51 -5.39
CA ALA A 73 -10.46 8.28 -5.39
C ALA A 73 -9.39 8.23 -6.50
N GLY A 74 -9.70 8.71 -7.71
CA GLY A 74 -8.74 8.76 -8.82
C GLY A 74 -7.53 9.66 -8.52
N GLU A 75 -7.76 10.82 -7.91
CA GLU A 75 -6.66 11.72 -7.51
C GLU A 75 -5.86 11.12 -6.34
N ALA A 76 -6.54 10.48 -5.38
CA ALA A 76 -5.88 9.81 -4.26
C ALA A 76 -4.99 8.64 -4.71
N LEU A 77 -5.47 7.82 -5.66
CA LEU A 77 -4.69 6.74 -6.27
C LEU A 77 -3.48 7.27 -7.03
N GLN A 78 -3.66 8.36 -7.79
CA GLN A 78 -2.55 8.99 -8.49
C GLN A 78 -1.48 9.49 -7.50
N LEU A 79 -1.90 10.21 -6.45
CA LEU A 79 -1.00 10.71 -5.41
C LEU A 79 -0.28 9.57 -4.68
N LEU A 80 -0.97 8.47 -4.42
CA LEU A 80 -0.40 7.27 -3.82
C LEU A 80 0.66 6.65 -4.73
N GLY A 81 0.36 6.50 -6.03
CA GLY A 81 1.30 5.97 -7.01
C GLY A 81 2.56 6.84 -7.17
N GLU A 82 2.37 8.16 -7.22
CA GLU A 82 3.49 9.12 -7.26
C GLU A 82 4.36 9.02 -5.99
N LEU A 83 3.74 8.92 -4.80
CA LEU A 83 4.46 8.77 -3.55
C LEU A 83 5.24 7.46 -3.51
N GLN A 84 4.63 6.34 -3.91
CA GLN A 84 5.31 5.05 -3.95
C GLN A 84 6.49 5.06 -4.93
N ALA A 85 6.36 5.73 -6.08
CA ALA A 85 7.45 5.90 -7.03
C ALA A 85 8.59 6.75 -6.43
N GLU A 86 8.29 7.87 -5.75
CA GLU A 86 9.29 8.66 -5.02
C GLU A 86 9.99 7.80 -3.96
N MET A 87 9.24 7.06 -3.16
CA MET A 87 9.78 6.22 -2.09
C MET A 87 10.68 5.11 -2.65
N LYS A 88 10.26 4.39 -3.70
CA LYS A 88 11.08 3.37 -4.36
C LYS A 88 12.40 3.94 -4.90
N GLY A 89 12.41 5.21 -5.33
CA GLY A 89 13.62 5.89 -5.80
C GLY A 89 14.55 6.39 -4.69
N ASN A 90 14.05 6.58 -3.47
CA ASN A 90 14.81 7.19 -2.35
C ASN A 90 15.11 6.22 -1.19
N ILE A 91 14.38 5.11 -1.06
CA ILE A 91 14.54 4.13 0.00
C ILE A 91 15.17 2.87 -0.61
N PRO A 92 16.36 2.43 -0.15
CA PRO A 92 16.96 1.20 -0.62
C PRO A 92 16.04 0.00 -0.41
N ALA A 93 15.91 -0.87 -1.42
CA ALA A 93 15.10 -2.09 -1.31
C ALA A 93 15.52 -2.95 -0.10
N ALA A 94 16.82 -3.01 0.20
CA ALA A 94 17.35 -3.73 1.36
C ALA A 94 16.81 -3.24 2.71
N GLU A 95 16.48 -1.95 2.84
CA GLU A 95 15.84 -1.41 4.05
C GLU A 95 14.38 -1.84 4.12
N VAL A 96 13.68 -1.78 2.98
CA VAL A 96 12.27 -2.23 2.90
C VAL A 96 12.17 -3.71 3.26
N TRP A 97 13.09 -4.55 2.81
CA TRP A 97 13.15 -5.99 3.14
C TRP A 97 13.26 -6.31 4.63
N GLN A 98 13.70 -5.35 5.46
CA GLN A 98 13.75 -5.55 6.92
C GLN A 98 12.35 -5.57 7.55
N ILE A 99 11.32 -5.12 6.83
CA ILE A 99 9.93 -5.18 7.28
C ILE A 99 9.48 -6.65 7.23
N PRO A 100 9.07 -7.24 8.38
CA PRO A 100 8.65 -8.63 8.44
C PRO A 100 7.42 -8.89 7.57
N LEU A 101 7.51 -9.90 6.70
CA LEU A 101 6.45 -10.23 5.75
C LEU A 101 5.11 -10.53 6.46
N ASN A 102 5.14 -11.27 7.57
CA ASN A 102 3.93 -11.60 8.33
C ASN A 102 3.16 -10.37 8.85
N THR A 103 3.86 -9.26 9.11
CA THR A 103 3.25 -8.01 9.58
C THR A 103 2.53 -7.27 8.45
N VAL A 104 2.90 -7.51 7.19
CA VAL A 104 2.28 -6.86 6.02
C VAL A 104 1.33 -7.80 5.28
N LEU A 105 1.45 -9.12 5.42
CA LEU A 105 0.47 -10.08 4.89
C LEU A 105 -0.86 -10.04 5.64
N LEU A 106 -0.86 -9.54 6.87
CA LEU A 106 -2.06 -9.44 7.69
C LEU A 106 -2.28 -7.98 8.05
N LEU A 107 -3.50 -7.51 7.81
CA LEU A 107 -3.90 -6.21 8.27
C LEU A 107 -4.05 -6.21 9.80
N PRO A 108 -3.40 -5.27 10.52
CA PRO A 108 -3.67 -5.07 11.93
C PRO A 108 -5.18 -4.82 12.15
N PRO A 109 -5.79 -5.50 13.14
CA PRO A 109 -7.23 -5.38 13.39
C PRO A 109 -7.68 -3.95 13.70
N GLU A 110 -6.79 -3.10 14.22
CA GLU A 110 -7.04 -1.69 14.50
C GLU A 110 -7.29 -0.86 13.22
N LEU A 111 -6.62 -1.23 12.12
CA LEU A 111 -6.80 -0.60 10.82
C LEU A 111 -8.09 -1.09 10.12
N LEU A 112 -8.52 -2.31 10.39
CA LEU A 112 -9.81 -2.84 9.94
C LEU A 112 -10.97 -2.16 10.67
N ALA A 113 -10.86 -1.96 11.98
CA ALA A 113 -11.87 -1.23 12.77
C ALA A 113 -12.05 0.23 12.29
N SER A 114 -10.99 0.86 11.78
CA SER A 114 -11.01 2.23 11.24
C SER A 114 -11.67 2.36 9.85
N GLN A 115 -12.05 1.23 9.24
CA GLN A 115 -12.78 1.14 7.97
C GLN A 115 -14.28 0.86 8.15
N GLN A 116 -14.75 0.51 9.35
CA GLN A 116 -16.19 0.37 9.56
C GLN A 116 -16.83 1.75 9.38
N PRO A 117 -17.80 1.90 8.46
CA PRO A 117 -18.70 3.03 8.53
C PRO A 117 -19.37 2.93 9.89
N THR A 118 -19.27 3.96 10.71
CA THR A 118 -20.20 4.14 11.82
C THR A 118 -21.58 4.19 11.17
N VAL A 119 -22.27 3.05 11.14
CA VAL A 119 -23.70 3.01 10.83
C VAL A 119 -24.32 3.77 11.98
N ALA A 120 -24.58 5.06 11.75
CA ALA A 120 -25.48 5.82 12.58
C ALA A 120 -26.83 5.13 12.44
N GLU A 121 -27.25 4.43 13.50
CA GLU A 121 -28.64 4.09 13.71
C GLU A 121 -29.44 5.40 13.79
N GLU A 122 -30.32 5.61 12.83
CA GLU A 122 -31.58 6.35 13.00
C GLU A 122 -32.70 5.58 12.28
#